data_AF-A0A011PXM2-F1
#
_entry.id   AF-A0A011PXM2-F1
#
_cell.length_a   1.000
_cell.length_b   1.000
_cell.length_c   1.000
_cell.angle_alpha   90.00
_cell.angle_beta   90.00
_cell.angle_gamma   90.00
#
_symmetry.space_group_name_H-M   'P 1'
#
loop_
_entity.id
_entity.type
_entity.pdbx_description
1 polymer ?
#
loop_
_entity_poly.entity_id
_entity_poly.type
_entity_poly.pdbx_seq_one_letter_code
_entity_poly.pdbx_strand_id
1 'polypeptide(L)'
;MAGPGLELPATPAALWIWLRGDDRGEILQRARRIERILAPAFCLEETRDAFQYDGGRDLSGYEDGTENPVGDAAMDAAIVGPDCPQLAGSSFVAVQRWLHDLARFERMPADDRDLCVGRRRQDNEEIDDAPASAHVKRTAQESFTPPAFILRRSMPWAAGNRGGLMFVAFATSFDPFEAQLRRMLGIEDAIVDALFRFTRPQTGAYFWCPAMHAGRLDLSPLRL
;
A
#
# COMPACT_ATOMS: atom_id res chain seq x y z
N MET A 1 -10.82 0.17 -11.44
CA MET A 1 -10.13 -0.81 -12.33
C MET A 1 -10.87 -2.14 -12.21
N ALA A 2 -11.09 -2.88 -13.29
CA ALA A 2 -11.87 -4.13 -13.25
C ALA A 2 -11.18 -5.26 -14.03
N GLY A 3 -11.23 -6.47 -13.47
CA GLY A 3 -10.77 -7.73 -14.07
C GLY A 3 -11.84 -8.83 -13.94
N PRO A 4 -11.53 -10.09 -14.29
CA PRO A 4 -12.50 -11.19 -14.26
C PRO A 4 -13.16 -11.38 -12.87
N GLY A 5 -14.41 -10.92 -12.73
CA GLY A 5 -15.19 -11.05 -11.48
C GLY A 5 -14.72 -10.18 -10.31
N LEU A 6 -13.83 -9.21 -10.55
CA LEU A 6 -13.29 -8.31 -9.52
C LEU A 6 -13.28 -6.86 -10.01
N GLU A 7 -13.91 -5.97 -9.25
CA GLU A 7 -13.85 -4.53 -9.45
C GLU A 7 -13.20 -3.88 -8.23
N LEU A 8 -12.24 -3.01 -8.49
CA LEU A 8 -11.55 -2.24 -7.45
C LEU A 8 -12.18 -0.85 -7.33
N PRO A 9 -12.58 -0.44 -6.12
CA PRO A 9 -13.19 0.86 -5.89
C PRO A 9 -12.18 1.99 -6.11
N ALA A 10 -12.66 3.11 -6.67
CA ALA A 10 -11.94 4.36 -6.72
C ALA A 10 -12.62 5.36 -5.77
N THR A 11 -11.88 5.84 -4.78
CA THR A 11 -12.37 6.72 -3.72
C THR A 11 -11.40 7.90 -3.57
N PRO A 12 -11.32 8.79 -4.58
CA PRO A 12 -10.37 9.90 -4.57
C PRO A 12 -10.69 10.87 -3.43
N ALA A 13 -9.65 11.52 -2.90
CA ALA A 13 -9.76 12.60 -1.93
C ALA A 13 -8.87 13.77 -2.37
N ALA A 14 -9.17 14.98 -1.88
CA ALA A 14 -8.40 16.18 -2.22
C ALA A 14 -7.05 16.25 -1.48
N LEU A 15 -6.99 15.71 -0.26
CA LEU A 15 -5.82 15.77 0.61
C LEU A 15 -5.71 14.48 1.41
N TRP A 16 -4.49 13.95 1.49
CA TRP A 16 -4.13 12.83 2.35
C TRP A 16 -3.01 13.25 3.30
N ILE A 17 -3.17 12.91 4.57
CA ILE A 17 -2.24 13.30 5.63
C ILE A 17 -1.81 12.02 6.34
N TRP A 18 -0.51 11.74 6.28
CA TRP A 18 0.07 10.57 6.89
C TRP A 18 0.86 10.96 8.13
N LEU A 19 0.38 10.55 9.30
CA LEU A 19 1.02 10.79 10.59
C LEU A 19 1.65 9.51 11.10
N ARG A 20 2.87 9.61 11.61
CA ARG A 20 3.61 8.51 12.23
C ARG A 20 4.16 8.95 13.57
N GLY A 21 4.22 8.01 14.51
CA GLY A 21 4.78 8.18 15.83
C GLY A 21 4.54 6.93 16.66
N ASP A 22 5.17 6.89 17.83
CA ASP A 22 5.10 5.75 18.74
C ASP A 22 4.10 6.00 19.89
N ASP A 23 3.58 7.22 19.99
CA ASP A 23 2.57 7.63 20.97
C ASP A 23 1.24 7.96 20.28
N ARG A 24 0.22 7.15 20.57
CA ARG A 24 -1.12 7.30 19.99
C ARG A 24 -1.82 8.58 20.43
N GLY A 25 -1.59 9.03 21.67
CA GLY A 25 -2.15 10.27 22.19
C GLY A 25 -1.58 11.49 21.48
N GLU A 26 -0.26 11.50 21.23
CA GLU A 26 0.40 12.54 20.46
C GLU A 26 -0.14 12.62 19.03
N ILE A 27 -0.22 11.48 18.34
CA ILE A 27 -0.75 11.41 16.96
C ILE A 27 -2.18 11.95 16.91
N LEU A 28 -3.04 11.55 17.86
CA LEU A 28 -4.42 12.01 17.93
C LEU A 28 -4.49 13.53 18.14
N GLN A 29 -3.70 14.09 19.05
CA GLN A 29 -3.69 15.53 19.29
C GLN A 29 -3.17 16.31 18.07
N ARG A 30 -2.16 15.77 17.38
CA ARG A 30 -1.64 16.34 16.13
C ARG A 30 -2.68 16.30 15.02
N ALA A 31 -3.37 15.17 14.83
CA ALA A 31 -4.46 15.03 13.87
C ALA A 31 -5.57 16.05 14.12
N ARG A 32 -6.06 16.16 15.36
CA ARG A 32 -7.08 17.16 15.75
C ARG A 32 -6.64 18.60 15.54
N ARG A 33 -5.32 18.89 15.65
CA ARG A 33 -4.78 20.22 15.38
C ARG A 33 -4.81 20.52 13.88
N ILE A 34 -4.37 19.56 13.07
CA ILE A 34 -4.36 19.67 11.61
C ILE A 34 -5.78 19.81 11.06
N GLU A 35 -6.71 18.98 11.52
CA GLU A 35 -8.12 19.03 11.12
C GLU A 35 -8.73 20.42 11.37
N ARG A 36 -8.49 21.01 12.55
CA ARG A 36 -8.96 22.37 12.86
C ARG A 36 -8.36 23.45 11.97
N ILE A 37 -7.10 23.30 11.56
CA ILE A 37 -6.44 24.25 10.64
C ILE A 37 -7.07 24.16 9.25
N LEU A 38 -7.47 22.96 8.82
CA LEU A 38 -8.01 22.70 7.49
C LEU A 38 -9.53 22.88 7.38
N ALA A 39 -10.26 22.84 8.50
CA ALA A 39 -11.72 22.92 8.57
C ALA A 39 -12.37 24.09 7.78
N PRO A 40 -11.75 25.27 7.59
CA PRO A 40 -12.33 26.32 6.76
C PRO A 40 -12.47 25.97 5.27
N ALA A 41 -11.71 24.98 4.77
CA ALA A 41 -11.66 24.61 3.35
C ALA A 41 -11.88 23.11 3.09
N PHE A 42 -11.68 22.25 4.08
CA PHE A 42 -11.75 20.80 3.94
C PHE A 42 -12.68 20.18 5.00
N CYS A 43 -13.32 19.07 4.64
CA CYS A 43 -14.04 18.19 5.54
C CYS A 43 -13.26 16.87 5.70
N LEU A 44 -13.22 16.33 6.92
CA LEU A 44 -12.60 15.02 7.16
C LEU A 44 -13.55 13.91 6.71
N GLU A 45 -13.21 13.25 5.60
CA GLU A 45 -13.97 12.11 5.06
C GLU A 45 -13.68 10.80 5.81
N GLU A 46 -12.39 10.48 6.04
CA GLU A 46 -11.99 9.27 6.73
C GLU A 46 -10.71 9.49 7.55
N THR A 47 -10.65 8.82 8.71
CA THR A 47 -9.43 8.67 9.51
C THR A 47 -9.26 7.21 9.93
N ARG A 48 -8.03 6.71 9.91
CA ARG A 48 -7.69 5.33 10.30
C ARG A 48 -6.39 5.31 11.07
N ASP A 49 -6.47 4.81 12.30
CA ASP A 49 -5.29 4.41 13.05
C ASP A 49 -4.78 3.09 12.46
N ALA A 50 -3.52 3.11 12.02
CA ALA A 50 -2.77 1.92 11.65
C ALA A 50 -1.68 1.65 12.70
N PHE A 51 -1.24 0.41 12.80
CA PHE A 51 -0.29 -0.01 13.83
C PHE A 51 0.66 -1.08 13.32
N GLN A 52 1.85 -1.15 13.92
CA GLN A 52 2.74 -2.29 13.75
C GLN A 52 2.22 -3.47 14.58
N TYR A 53 2.17 -4.64 13.98
CA TYR A 53 1.71 -5.87 14.62
C TYR A 53 2.81 -6.92 14.55
N ASP A 54 3.08 -7.59 15.67
CA ASP A 54 3.96 -8.77 15.76
C ASP A 54 5.27 -8.67 14.96
N GLY A 55 6.01 -7.58 15.17
CA GLY A 55 7.30 -7.36 14.49
C GLY A 55 7.23 -6.92 13.03
N GLY A 56 6.05 -6.53 12.51
CA GLY A 56 5.87 -6.11 11.10
C GLY A 56 5.01 -7.07 10.27
N ARG A 57 4.20 -7.90 10.92
CA ARG A 57 3.29 -8.82 10.26
C ARG A 57 1.97 -8.14 9.89
N ASP A 58 1.37 -8.63 8.81
CA ASP A 58 -0.03 -8.41 8.51
C ASP A 58 -0.94 -9.17 9.50
N LEU A 59 -2.23 -8.82 9.58
CA LEU A 59 -3.19 -9.54 10.44
C LEU A 59 -3.48 -10.98 9.97
N SER A 60 -3.13 -11.36 8.73
CA SER A 60 -3.05 -12.76 8.30
C SER A 60 -1.93 -13.55 9.03
N GLY A 61 -0.97 -12.85 9.63
CA GLY A 61 0.17 -13.40 10.33
C GLY A 61 1.40 -13.68 9.46
N TYR A 62 1.40 -13.26 8.20
CA TYR A 62 2.58 -13.27 7.32
C TYR A 62 3.38 -11.98 7.50
N GLU A 63 4.69 -12.05 7.31
CA GLU A 63 5.55 -10.87 7.32
C GLU A 63 5.27 -10.01 6.09
N ASP A 64 5.10 -8.70 6.28
CA ASP A 64 4.90 -7.75 5.20
C ASP A 64 6.16 -6.90 4.99
N GLY A 65 6.48 -6.62 3.74
CA GLY A 65 7.64 -5.81 3.38
C GLY A 65 8.99 -6.55 3.29
N THR A 66 9.03 -7.88 3.28
CA THR A 66 10.27 -8.67 3.09
C THR A 66 11.07 -8.21 1.88
N GLU A 67 10.41 -8.07 0.72
CA GLU A 67 11.01 -7.65 -0.55
C GLU A 67 10.91 -6.13 -0.78
N ASN A 68 10.74 -5.33 0.28
CA ASN A 68 10.82 -3.88 0.11
C ASN A 68 12.24 -3.46 -0.27
N PRO A 69 12.41 -2.50 -1.19
CA PRO A 69 13.73 -1.96 -1.45
C PRO A 69 14.29 -1.29 -0.18
N VAL A 70 15.62 -1.36 -0.04
CA VAL A 70 16.37 -0.86 1.13
C VAL A 70 17.46 0.12 0.71
N GLY A 71 17.90 0.98 1.64
CA GLY A 71 18.97 1.94 1.38
C GLY A 71 18.66 2.84 0.17
N ASP A 72 19.65 3.00 -0.71
CA ASP A 72 19.53 3.85 -1.90
C ASP A 72 18.45 3.36 -2.86
N ALA A 73 18.26 2.04 -3.01
CA ALA A 73 17.20 1.49 -3.84
C ALA A 73 15.80 1.88 -3.34
N ALA A 74 15.63 2.07 -2.02
CA ALA A 74 14.37 2.57 -1.47
C ALA A 74 14.11 4.03 -1.88
N MET A 75 15.17 4.84 -1.93
CA MET A 75 15.10 6.22 -2.36
C MET A 75 14.82 6.30 -3.86
N ASP A 76 15.53 5.53 -4.68
CA ASP A 76 15.35 5.48 -6.13
C ASP A 76 13.96 4.99 -6.52
N ALA A 77 13.40 4.02 -5.78
CA ALA A 77 12.05 3.54 -6.01
C ALA A 77 11.00 4.62 -5.68
N ALA A 78 11.19 5.38 -4.59
CA ALA A 78 10.12 6.20 -4.01
C ALA A 78 10.18 7.69 -4.37
N ILE A 79 11.36 8.25 -4.60
CA ILE A 79 11.57 9.70 -4.71
C ILE A 79 11.96 10.05 -6.14
N VAL A 80 11.26 11.02 -6.72
CA VAL A 80 11.52 11.49 -8.08
C VAL A 80 12.92 12.11 -8.14
N GLY A 81 13.74 11.58 -9.05
CA GLY A 81 15.10 12.04 -9.28
C GLY A 81 15.21 13.40 -9.99
N PRO A 82 16.44 13.92 -10.13
CA PRO A 82 16.70 15.24 -10.73
C PRO A 82 16.39 15.31 -12.24
N ASP A 83 16.24 14.18 -12.92
CA ASP A 83 15.91 14.11 -14.35
C ASP A 83 14.50 14.63 -14.67
N CYS A 84 13.65 14.80 -13.65
CA CYS A 84 12.40 15.54 -13.71
C CYS A 84 12.45 16.76 -12.78
N PRO A 85 13.10 17.89 -13.16
CA PRO A 85 13.37 18.99 -12.25
C PRO A 85 12.14 19.60 -11.57
N GLN A 86 10.98 19.56 -12.23
CA GLN A 86 9.73 20.09 -11.68
C GLN A 86 9.16 19.22 -10.56
N LEU A 87 9.50 17.93 -10.50
CA LEU A 87 8.99 16.99 -9.51
C LEU A 87 10.10 16.45 -8.61
N ALA A 88 11.35 16.87 -8.80
CA ALA A 88 12.50 16.35 -8.06
C ALA A 88 12.30 16.46 -6.54
N GLY A 89 12.57 15.37 -5.83
CA GLY A 89 12.37 15.28 -4.37
C GLY A 89 10.93 15.04 -3.92
N SER A 90 9.97 14.99 -4.85
CA SER A 90 8.58 14.60 -4.58
C SER A 90 8.39 13.09 -4.68
N SER A 91 7.18 12.61 -4.36
CA SER A 91 6.82 11.19 -4.46
C SER A 91 5.36 11.03 -4.87
N PHE A 92 5.01 9.88 -5.42
CA PHE A 92 3.64 9.48 -5.69
C PHE A 92 3.26 8.36 -4.74
N VAL A 93 2.03 8.40 -4.22
CA VAL A 93 1.54 7.41 -3.26
C VAL A 93 0.21 6.81 -3.69
N ALA A 94 0.13 5.49 -3.62
CA ALA A 94 -1.13 4.74 -3.72
C ALA A 94 -1.56 4.29 -2.32
N VAL A 95 -2.83 4.51 -1.99
CA VAL A 95 -3.42 4.18 -0.70
C VAL A 95 -4.69 3.35 -0.91
N GLN A 96 -4.75 2.19 -0.26
CA GLN A 96 -5.93 1.31 -0.28
C GLN A 96 -6.20 0.75 1.12
N ARG A 97 -7.45 0.82 1.57
CA ARG A 97 -7.88 0.14 2.79
C ARG A 97 -8.40 -1.24 2.46
N TRP A 98 -7.61 -2.26 2.77
CA TRP A 98 -7.98 -3.66 2.58
C TRP A 98 -8.69 -4.20 3.81
N LEU A 99 -9.81 -4.88 3.61
CA LEU A 99 -10.53 -5.60 4.64
C LEU A 99 -10.29 -7.10 4.46
N HIS A 100 -9.88 -7.76 5.53
CA HIS A 100 -9.70 -9.21 5.56
C HIS A 100 -10.96 -9.91 6.05
N ASP A 101 -11.29 -11.03 5.40
CA ASP A 101 -12.17 -12.07 5.92
C ASP A 101 -11.29 -13.10 6.67
N LEU A 102 -10.89 -12.73 7.89
CA LEU A 102 -10.00 -13.55 8.72
C LEU A 102 -10.62 -14.91 9.04
N ALA A 103 -11.95 -14.96 9.23
CA ALA A 103 -12.64 -16.22 9.48
C ALA A 103 -12.55 -17.17 8.26
N ARG A 104 -12.66 -16.65 7.04
CA ARG A 104 -12.42 -17.44 5.82
C ARG A 104 -10.97 -17.85 5.71
N PHE A 105 -10.04 -16.94 6.00
CA PHE A 105 -8.61 -17.22 5.96
C PHE A 105 -8.22 -18.35 6.93
N GLU A 106 -8.72 -18.31 8.16
CA GLU A 106 -8.48 -19.32 9.20
C GLU A 106 -9.03 -20.71 8.85
N ARG A 107 -10.10 -20.77 8.04
CA ARG A 107 -10.67 -22.04 7.54
C ARG A 107 -9.87 -22.65 6.39
N MET A 108 -8.96 -21.91 5.76
CA MET A 108 -8.11 -22.46 4.69
C MET A 108 -7.06 -23.41 5.30
N PRO A 109 -6.74 -24.54 4.64
CA PRO A 109 -5.60 -25.36 5.02
C PRO A 109 -4.31 -24.54 5.11
N ALA A 110 -3.37 -24.93 5.98
CA ALA A 110 -2.14 -24.18 6.20
C ALA A 110 -1.35 -24.00 4.90
N ASP A 111 -1.11 -25.09 4.18
CA ASP A 111 -0.40 -25.10 2.90
C ASP A 111 -1.11 -24.23 1.85
N ASP A 112 -2.44 -24.24 1.83
CA ASP A 112 -3.25 -23.39 0.94
C ASP A 112 -3.01 -21.89 1.22
N ARG A 113 -2.85 -21.49 2.48
CA ARG A 113 -2.55 -20.10 2.84
C ARG A 113 -1.15 -19.71 2.40
N ASP A 114 -0.17 -20.59 2.64
CA ASP A 114 1.21 -20.39 2.22
C ASP A 114 1.32 -20.26 0.69
N LEU A 115 0.62 -21.12 -0.07
CA LEU A 115 0.56 -21.04 -1.53
C LEU A 115 -0.23 -19.83 -2.05
N CYS A 116 -1.18 -19.29 -1.27
CA CYS A 116 -1.84 -18.03 -1.64
C CYS A 116 -0.88 -16.83 -1.56
N VAL A 117 -0.03 -16.80 -0.54
CA VAL A 117 0.96 -15.74 -0.36
C VAL A 117 2.20 -15.98 -1.25
N GLY A 118 2.61 -17.24 -1.40
CA GLY A 118 3.88 -17.64 -2.04
C GLY A 118 5.06 -17.72 -1.07
N ARG A 119 4.82 -17.66 0.24
CA ARG A 119 5.83 -17.79 1.29
C ARG A 119 5.29 -18.63 2.44
N ARG A 120 6.17 -19.28 3.19
CA ARG A 120 5.80 -20.01 4.40
C ARG A 120 5.56 -19.05 5.55
N ARG A 121 4.45 -19.20 6.27
CA ARG A 121 4.14 -18.30 7.40
C ARG A 121 5.16 -18.37 8.56
N GLN A 122 5.68 -19.58 8.80
CA GLN A 122 6.47 -19.90 9.99
C GLN A 122 7.85 -19.22 9.96
N ASP A 123 8.55 -19.31 8.83
CA ASP A 123 9.93 -18.86 8.65
C ASP A 123 10.08 -17.79 7.56
N ASN A 124 8.97 -17.39 6.94
CA ASN A 124 8.93 -16.39 5.87
C ASN A 124 9.77 -16.78 4.64
N GLU A 125 10.11 -18.06 4.43
CA GLU A 125 10.83 -18.45 3.22
C GLU A 125 9.91 -18.42 1.99
N GLU A 126 10.44 -17.94 0.86
CA GLU A 126 9.72 -18.01 -0.42
C GLU A 126 9.55 -19.45 -0.89
N ILE A 127 8.42 -19.72 -1.53
CA ILE A 127 8.11 -21.03 -2.11
C ILE A 127 8.36 -20.95 -3.62
N ASP A 128 9.44 -21.56 -4.08
CA ASP A 128 9.88 -21.49 -5.48
C ASP A 128 8.82 -21.99 -6.47
N ASP A 129 8.16 -23.10 -6.12
CA ASP A 129 7.13 -23.78 -6.92
C ASP A 129 5.70 -23.31 -6.60
N ALA A 130 5.56 -22.16 -5.93
CA ALA A 130 4.25 -21.55 -5.69
C ALA A 130 3.49 -21.33 -7.02
N PRO A 131 2.17 -21.48 -7.03
CA PRO A 131 1.37 -21.29 -8.23
C PRO A 131 1.51 -19.87 -8.77
N ALA A 132 1.31 -19.68 -10.08
CA ALA A 132 1.38 -18.36 -10.72
C ALA A 132 0.38 -17.33 -10.15
N SER A 133 -0.65 -17.79 -9.43
CA SER A 133 -1.61 -16.94 -8.70
C SER A 133 -1.13 -16.46 -7.33
N ALA A 134 -0.03 -17.02 -6.80
CA ALA A 134 0.52 -16.64 -5.51
C ALA A 134 0.91 -15.17 -5.49
N HIS A 135 0.62 -14.48 -4.39
CA HIS A 135 0.80 -13.03 -4.29
C HIS A 135 2.20 -12.57 -4.69
N VAL A 136 3.24 -13.22 -4.13
CA VAL A 136 4.64 -12.93 -4.45
C VAL A 136 4.91 -13.02 -5.96
N LYS A 137 4.34 -14.02 -6.65
CA LYS A 137 4.50 -14.15 -8.11
C LYS A 137 3.72 -13.08 -8.89
N ARG A 138 2.59 -12.59 -8.36
CA ARG A 138 1.83 -11.48 -8.97
C ARG A 138 2.49 -10.13 -8.79
N THR A 139 3.26 -9.93 -7.72
CA THR A 139 3.81 -8.62 -7.34
C THR A 139 5.34 -8.55 -7.31
N ALA A 140 6.05 -9.59 -7.77
CA ALA A 140 7.50 -9.59 -7.94
C ALA A 140 7.94 -8.42 -8.84
N GLN A 141 8.55 -7.40 -8.24
CA GLN A 141 8.68 -6.05 -8.82
C GLN A 141 9.61 -6.05 -10.05
N GLU A 142 10.65 -6.87 -10.00
CA GLU A 142 11.63 -7.12 -11.05
C GLU A 142 11.07 -7.88 -12.26
N SER A 143 9.93 -8.55 -12.11
CA SER A 143 9.30 -9.34 -13.19
C SER A 143 8.46 -8.52 -14.17
N PHE A 144 8.40 -7.20 -13.97
CA PHE A 144 7.68 -6.28 -14.85
C PHE A 144 8.64 -5.64 -15.87
N THR A 145 8.09 -5.15 -16.98
CA THR A 145 8.84 -4.41 -18.00
C THR A 145 8.14 -3.09 -18.32
N PRO A 146 8.67 -1.94 -17.88
CA PRO A 146 9.83 -1.79 -16.97
C PRO A 146 9.56 -2.37 -15.57
N PRO A 147 10.60 -2.61 -14.74
CA PRO A 147 10.43 -3.07 -13.37
C PRO A 147 9.50 -2.14 -12.57
N ALA A 148 8.57 -2.73 -11.83
CA ALA A 148 7.51 -2.03 -11.10
C ALA A 148 7.90 -1.82 -9.64
N PHE A 149 9.02 -1.13 -9.39
CA PHE A 149 9.50 -0.89 -8.04
C PHE A 149 8.62 0.10 -7.26
N ILE A 150 8.27 -0.27 -6.03
CA ILE A 150 7.50 0.49 -5.06
C ILE A 150 8.11 0.32 -3.67
N LEU A 151 8.06 1.38 -2.86
CA LEU A 151 8.42 1.33 -1.45
C LEU A 151 7.15 1.24 -0.60
N ARG A 152 6.87 0.06 -0.04
CA ARG A 152 5.70 -0.10 0.84
C ARG A 152 5.98 0.41 2.25
N ARG A 153 4.95 1.04 2.81
CA ARG A 153 4.86 1.51 4.19
C ARG A 153 3.50 1.16 4.80
N SER A 154 2.95 0.04 4.34
CA SER A 154 1.68 -0.51 4.77
C SER A 154 1.70 -0.87 6.25
N MET A 155 0.54 -0.77 6.89
CA MET A 155 0.37 -1.19 8.28
C MET A 155 -1.04 -1.75 8.51
N PRO A 156 -1.18 -2.76 9.38
CA PRO A 156 -2.48 -3.20 9.88
C PRO A 156 -3.39 -2.08 10.39
N TRP A 157 -4.70 -2.24 10.24
CA TRP A 157 -5.72 -1.42 10.90
C TRP A 157 -6.83 -2.31 11.48
N ALA A 158 -7.53 -1.80 12.48
CA ALA A 158 -8.66 -2.48 13.09
C ALA A 158 -9.77 -1.49 13.50
N ALA A 159 -11.01 -1.95 13.45
CA ALA A 159 -12.20 -1.28 13.97
C ALA A 159 -13.18 -2.32 14.52
N GLY A 160 -13.29 -2.41 15.84
CA GLY A 160 -13.97 -3.53 16.49
C GLY A 160 -13.29 -4.85 16.16
N ASN A 161 -14.06 -5.86 15.75
CA ASN A 161 -13.53 -7.17 15.32
C ASN A 161 -13.28 -7.26 13.80
N ARG A 162 -13.18 -6.12 13.11
CA ARG A 162 -12.85 -6.04 11.70
C ARG A 162 -11.48 -5.41 11.55
N GLY A 163 -10.71 -5.86 10.57
CA GLY A 163 -9.41 -5.29 10.29
C GLY A 163 -8.87 -5.76 8.96
N GLY A 164 -7.72 -5.22 8.61
CA GLY A 164 -6.92 -5.67 7.49
C GLY A 164 -5.71 -4.80 7.35
N LEU A 165 -5.34 -4.47 6.12
CA LEU A 165 -4.13 -3.73 5.80
C LEU A 165 -4.47 -2.35 5.24
N MET A 166 -3.84 -1.29 5.77
CA MET A 166 -3.73 -0.02 5.06
C MET A 166 -2.54 -0.17 4.12
N PHE A 167 -2.81 -0.56 2.88
CA PHE A 167 -1.79 -0.59 1.85
C PHE A 167 -1.38 0.85 1.53
N VAL A 168 -0.09 1.14 1.71
CA VAL A 168 0.51 2.43 1.40
C VAL A 168 1.82 2.15 0.68
N ALA A 169 1.95 2.66 -0.53
CA ALA A 169 3.15 2.45 -1.32
C ALA A 169 3.56 3.73 -2.05
N PHE A 170 4.86 4.00 -2.04
CA PHE A 170 5.48 5.17 -2.64
C PHE A 170 6.27 4.79 -3.88
N ALA A 171 6.25 5.63 -4.91
CA ALA A 171 6.96 5.44 -6.16
C ALA A 171 7.27 6.77 -6.85
N THR A 172 8.10 6.73 -7.89
CA THR A 172 8.42 7.90 -8.74
C THR A 172 7.33 8.26 -9.75
N SER A 173 6.34 7.39 -9.96
CA SER A 173 5.12 7.63 -10.75
C SER A 173 3.98 6.72 -10.26
N PHE A 174 2.80 6.79 -10.88
CA PHE A 174 1.72 5.84 -10.57
C PHE A 174 1.86 4.48 -11.28
N ASP A 175 2.71 4.40 -12.31
CA ASP A 175 2.79 3.24 -13.21
C ASP A 175 3.16 1.94 -12.50
N PRO A 176 4.14 1.89 -11.55
CA PRO A 176 4.47 0.67 -10.83
C PRO A 176 3.28 0.08 -10.05
N PHE A 177 2.46 0.94 -9.42
CA PHE A 177 1.27 0.47 -8.70
C PHE A 177 0.23 -0.09 -9.66
N GLU A 178 -0.02 0.60 -10.77
CA GLU A 178 -1.00 0.16 -11.75
C GLU A 178 -0.57 -1.14 -12.42
N ALA A 179 0.71 -1.29 -12.76
CA ALA A 179 1.24 -2.53 -13.33
C ALA A 179 1.00 -3.73 -12.39
N GLN A 180 1.38 -3.61 -11.12
CA GLN A 180 1.14 -4.66 -10.12
C GLN A 180 -0.36 -4.93 -9.96
N LEU A 181 -1.18 -3.90 -9.82
CA LEU A 181 -2.61 -4.06 -9.58
C LEU A 181 -3.36 -4.69 -10.76
N ARG A 182 -2.97 -4.35 -12.00
CA ARG A 182 -3.52 -4.94 -13.23
C ARG A 182 -3.18 -6.43 -13.32
N ARG A 183 -1.94 -6.79 -13.01
CA ARG A 183 -1.52 -8.19 -12.93
C ARG A 183 -2.26 -8.91 -11.81
N MET A 184 -2.40 -8.33 -10.61
CA MET A 184 -3.18 -8.94 -9.53
C MET A 184 -4.64 -9.22 -9.94
N LEU A 185 -5.24 -8.35 -10.74
CA LEU A 185 -6.60 -8.53 -11.25
C LEU A 185 -6.73 -9.54 -12.39
N GLY A 186 -5.62 -10.11 -12.88
CA GLY A 186 -5.64 -11.02 -14.03
C GLY A 186 -6.05 -10.33 -15.33
N ILE A 187 -5.86 -9.01 -15.46
CA ILE A 187 -6.19 -8.28 -16.69
C ILE A 187 -5.29 -8.71 -17.86
N GLU A 188 -4.06 -9.12 -17.56
CA GLU A 188 -3.05 -9.46 -18.56
C GLU A 188 -3.11 -10.92 -19.00
N ASP A 189 -3.43 -11.84 -18.09
CA ASP A 189 -3.26 -13.29 -18.28
C ASP A 189 -4.42 -14.14 -17.74
N ALA A 190 -5.52 -13.50 -17.29
CA ALA A 190 -6.66 -14.13 -16.63
C ALA A 190 -6.33 -14.86 -15.30
N ILE A 191 -5.13 -14.68 -14.75
CA ILE A 191 -4.72 -15.25 -13.46
C ILE A 191 -4.94 -14.20 -12.38
N VAL A 192 -5.96 -14.41 -11.57
CA VAL A 192 -6.29 -13.56 -10.43
C VAL A 192 -5.40 -13.90 -9.23
N ASP A 193 -4.92 -12.87 -8.54
CA ASP A 193 -4.16 -13.00 -7.29
C ASP A 193 -4.94 -13.76 -6.22
N ALA A 194 -4.30 -14.77 -5.63
CA ALA A 194 -4.89 -15.62 -4.62
C ALA A 194 -5.19 -14.89 -3.30
N LEU A 195 -4.61 -13.72 -3.02
CA LEU A 195 -5.03 -12.87 -1.88
C LEU A 195 -6.49 -12.48 -1.97
N PHE A 196 -7.03 -12.31 -3.18
CA PHE A 196 -8.47 -12.10 -3.37
C PHE A 196 -9.30 -13.35 -2.99
N ARG A 197 -8.73 -14.41 -2.42
CA ARG A 197 -9.55 -15.43 -1.74
C ARG A 197 -10.04 -14.97 -0.37
N PHE A 198 -9.33 -14.07 0.31
CA PHE A 198 -9.70 -13.67 1.69
C PHE A 198 -9.67 -12.16 1.96
N THR A 199 -9.13 -11.34 1.07
CA THR A 199 -9.08 -9.88 1.28
C THR A 199 -9.60 -9.08 0.10
N ARG A 200 -10.17 -7.89 0.36
CA ARG A 200 -10.64 -6.95 -0.67
C ARG A 200 -10.28 -5.51 -0.31
N PRO A 201 -9.85 -4.69 -1.28
CA PRO A 201 -9.75 -3.26 -1.07
C PRO A 201 -11.17 -2.67 -1.02
N GLN A 202 -11.44 -1.87 0.00
CA GLN A 202 -12.68 -1.12 0.15
C GLN A 202 -12.55 0.32 -0.37
N THR A 203 -11.32 0.80 -0.50
CA THR A 203 -10.98 2.14 -0.99
C THR A 203 -9.77 2.04 -1.91
N GLY A 204 -9.58 3.06 -2.74
CA GLY A 204 -8.41 3.21 -3.60
C GLY A 204 -8.24 4.66 -4.03
N ALA A 205 -7.10 5.25 -3.66
CA ALA A 205 -6.78 6.64 -3.94
C ALA A 205 -5.30 6.80 -4.28
N TYR A 206 -5.03 7.82 -5.08
CA TYR A 206 -3.69 8.19 -5.53
C TYR A 206 -3.43 9.65 -5.15
N PHE A 207 -2.24 9.94 -4.64
CA PHE A 207 -1.84 11.29 -4.27
C PHE A 207 -0.42 11.58 -4.74
N TRP A 208 -0.14 12.86 -4.93
CA TRP A 208 1.21 13.38 -5.08
C TRP A 208 1.66 13.97 -3.74
N CYS A 209 2.84 13.59 -3.29
CA CYS A 209 3.50 14.11 -2.10
C CYS A 209 4.54 15.14 -2.53
N PRO A 210 4.32 16.44 -2.30
CA PRO A 210 5.23 17.49 -2.73
C PRO A 210 6.62 17.36 -2.08
N ALA A 211 7.64 17.85 -2.78
CA ALA A 211 8.98 17.96 -2.22
C ALA A 211 8.98 18.94 -1.02
N MET A 212 9.96 18.79 -0.14
CA MET A 212 10.18 19.71 0.99
C MET A 212 11.42 20.57 0.72
N HIS A 213 11.25 21.89 0.74
CA HIS A 213 12.33 22.85 0.63
C HIS A 213 12.35 23.77 1.85
N ALA A 214 13.47 23.79 2.58
CA ALA A 214 13.64 24.60 3.80
C ALA A 214 12.47 24.47 4.81
N GLY A 215 11.96 23.24 5.00
CA GLY A 215 10.86 22.96 5.93
C GLY A 215 9.46 23.33 5.42
N ARG A 216 9.31 23.68 4.13
CA ARG A 216 8.02 24.02 3.51
C ARG A 216 7.76 23.09 2.32
N LEU A 217 6.48 22.82 2.06
CA LEU A 217 6.05 22.11 0.86
C LEU A 217 6.36 22.97 -0.37
N ASP A 218 7.02 22.38 -1.37
CA ASP A 218 7.16 22.97 -2.69
C ASP A 218 5.91 22.65 -3.54
N LEU A 219 5.01 23.61 -3.61
CA LEU A 219 3.77 23.52 -4.38
C LEU A 219 3.88 24.18 -5.76
N SER A 220 5.07 24.65 -6.16
CA SER A 220 5.28 25.30 -7.46
C SER A 220 4.80 24.47 -8.67
N PRO A 221 4.83 23.12 -8.65
CA PRO A 221 4.31 22.31 -9.77
C PRO A 221 2.80 22.44 -9.99
N LEU A 222 2.04 22.81 -8.95
CA LEU A 222 0.58 22.95 -9.03
C LEU A 222 0.15 24.27 -9.68
N ARG A 223 1.06 25.24 -9.83
CA ARG A 223 0.77 26.58 -10.41
C ARG A 223 -0.42 27.29 -9.74
N LEU A 224 -0.55 27.13 -8.42
CA LEU A 224 -1.56 27.78 -7.57
C LEU A 224 -1.22 29.24 -7.27
#